data_AF-A0A023BV33-F1
#
_entry.id   AF-A0A023BV33-F1
#
_cell.length_a   1.000
_cell.length_b   1.000
_cell.length_c   1.000
_cell.angle_alpha   90.00
_cell.angle_beta   90.00
_cell.angle_gamma   90.00
#
_symmetry.space_group_name_H-M   'P 1'
#
loop_
_entity.id
_entity.type
_entity.pdbx_description
1 polymer ?
#
loop_
_entity_poly.entity_id
_entity_poly.type
_entity_poly.pdbx_seq_one_letter_code
_entity_poly.pdbx_strand_id
1 'polypeptide(L)'
;MHQNNEQLIIDLIQQDLKHCQLVYGLAQLGLEGSNTHHLEILEIIYQLMHIPSEKKNDYLAETYAAFMSMATDYDITPLGESLRPLAKQCYHRLKYLIELV
;
A
#
# COMPACT_ATOMS: atom_id res chain seq x y z
N MET A 1 -23.40 -9.03 7.50
CA MET A 1 -23.30 -8.36 6.18
C MET A 1 -21.83 -8.31 5.81
N HIS A 2 -21.37 -9.14 4.87
CA HIS A 2 -20.01 -8.99 4.33
C HIS A 2 -20.05 -7.87 3.30
N GLN A 3 -19.76 -6.64 3.73
CA GLN A 3 -19.51 -5.55 2.79
C GLN A 3 -18.15 -5.84 2.14
N ASN A 4 -18.15 -5.96 0.81
CA ASN A 4 -16.91 -6.02 0.05
C ASN A 4 -16.20 -4.67 0.22
N ASN A 5 -15.16 -4.65 1.04
CA ASN A 5 -14.36 -3.45 1.33
C ASN A 5 -13.36 -3.12 0.22
N GLU A 6 -13.44 -3.75 -0.95
CA GLU A 6 -12.52 -3.58 -2.07
C GLU A 6 -12.21 -2.12 -2.40
N GLN A 7 -13.24 -1.28 -2.61
CA GLN A 7 -13.01 0.13 -2.93
C GLN A 7 -12.30 0.87 -1.78
N LEU A 8 -12.70 0.61 -0.53
CA LEU A 8 -12.06 1.20 0.65
C LEU A 8 -10.60 0.78 0.78
N ILE A 9 -10.30 -0.50 0.54
CA ILE A 9 -8.92 -1.01 0.58
C ILE A 9 -8.09 -0.35 -0.52
N ILE A 10 -8.61 -0.26 -1.74
CA ILE A 10 -7.93 0.41 -2.85
C ILE A 10 -7.67 1.88 -2.50
N ASP A 11 -8.64 2.58 -1.91
CA ASP A 11 -8.51 3.99 -1.52
C ASP A 11 -7.46 4.16 -0.40
N LEU A 12 -7.42 3.25 0.58
CA LEU A 12 -6.40 3.23 1.64
C LEU A 12 -5.00 3.01 1.06
N ILE A 13 -4.85 2.03 0.16
CA ILE A 13 -3.59 1.77 -0.53
C ILE A 13 -3.17 3.03 -1.30
N GLN A 14 -4.08 3.67 -2.04
CA GLN A 14 -3.77 4.88 -2.80
C GLN A 14 -3.26 6.02 -1.90
N GLN A 15 -3.87 6.22 -0.73
CA GLN A 15 -3.41 7.24 0.22
C GLN A 15 -2.02 6.92 0.78
N ASP A 16 -1.75 5.66 1.09
CA ASP A 16 -0.45 5.23 1.59
C ASP A 16 0.64 5.38 0.52
N LEU A 17 0.35 4.98 -0.73
CA LEU A 17 1.25 5.19 -1.86
C LEU A 17 1.58 6.67 -2.07
N LYS A 18 0.59 7.56 -1.96
CA LYS A 18 0.80 9.01 -2.06
C LYS A 18 1.70 9.52 -0.93
N HIS A 19 1.48 9.03 0.29
CA HIS A 19 2.32 9.37 1.43
C HIS A 19 3.76 8.87 1.23
N CYS A 20 3.96 7.63 0.78
CA CYS A 20 5.28 7.08 0.44
C CYS A 20 5.96 7.86 -0.68
N GLN A 21 5.23 8.28 -1.71
CA GLN A 21 5.77 9.12 -2.79
C GLN A 21 6.36 10.43 -2.24
N LEU A 22 5.69 11.07 -1.27
CA LEU A 22 6.21 12.25 -0.58
C LEU A 22 7.45 11.91 0.24
N VAL A 23 7.35 10.91 1.11
CA VAL A 23 8.41 10.56 2.07
C VAL A 23 9.69 10.09 1.36
N TYR A 24 9.56 9.26 0.32
CA TYR A 24 10.68 8.79 -0.48
C TYR A 24 11.25 9.89 -1.37
N GLY A 25 10.40 10.77 -1.94
CA GLY A 25 10.87 11.95 -2.67
C GLY A 25 11.70 12.89 -1.80
N LEU A 26 11.30 13.11 -0.54
CA LEU A 26 12.09 13.89 0.43
C LEU A 26 13.42 13.21 0.75
N ALA A 27 13.42 11.89 0.96
CA ALA A 27 14.64 11.14 1.23
C ALA A 27 15.65 11.22 0.07
N GLN A 28 15.19 11.20 -1.18
CA GLN A 28 16.04 11.40 -2.37
C GLN A 28 16.71 12.79 -2.41
N LEU A 29 16.13 13.79 -1.73
CA LEU A 29 16.70 15.13 -1.57
C LEU A 29 17.63 15.26 -0.35
N GLY A 30 17.90 14.15 0.35
CA GLY A 30 18.71 14.15 1.58
C GLY A 30 17.95 14.59 2.83
N LEU A 31 16.61 14.72 2.75
CA LEU A 31 15.77 14.97 3.91
C LEU A 31 15.35 13.62 4.50
N GLU A 32 16.13 13.16 5.49
CA GLU A 32 15.90 11.88 6.17
C GLU A 32 14.58 11.86 6.95
N GLY A 33 13.94 10.70 6.99
CA GLY A 33 12.62 10.50 7.63
C GLY A 33 11.83 9.31 7.07
N SER A 34 12.33 8.68 6.00
CA SER A 34 11.69 7.52 5.37
C SER A 34 11.52 6.31 6.25
N ASN A 35 12.32 6.19 7.31
CA ASN A 35 12.25 5.08 8.27
C ASN A 35 11.42 5.45 9.51
N THR A 36 10.87 6.67 9.57
CA THR A 36 10.15 7.21 10.74
C THR A 36 8.69 7.51 10.41
N HIS A 37 8.41 7.94 9.19
CA HIS A 37 7.06 8.27 8.75
C HIS A 37 6.44 7.09 8.00
N HIS A 38 5.84 6.16 8.75
CA HIS A 38 4.98 5.11 8.22
C HIS A 38 3.60 5.20 8.86
N LEU A 39 2.54 5.05 8.06
CA LEU A 39 1.16 5.16 8.53
C LEU A 39 0.58 3.85 9.09
N GLU A 40 1.32 2.75 8.98
CA GLU A 40 0.89 1.40 9.40
C GLU A 40 -0.43 0.94 8.74
N ILE A 41 -0.77 1.46 7.55
CA ILE A 41 -2.02 1.17 6.83
C ILE A 41 -2.13 -0.31 6.44
N LEU A 42 -1.01 -1.02 6.28
CA LEU A 42 -1.00 -2.45 5.97
C LEU A 42 -1.77 -3.29 6.99
N GLU A 43 -1.68 -2.96 8.29
CA GLU A 43 -2.44 -3.68 9.33
C GLU A 43 -3.95 -3.45 9.20
N ILE A 44 -4.36 -2.24 8.82
CA ILE A 44 -5.76 -1.92 8.54
C ILE A 44 -6.25 -2.71 7.32
N ILE A 45 -5.43 -2.79 6.26
CA ILE A 45 -5.74 -3.58 5.06
C ILE A 45 -5.93 -5.05 5.44
N TYR A 46 -5.03 -5.63 6.25
CA TYR A 46 -5.15 -7.02 6.70
C TYR A 46 -6.45 -7.28 7.46
N GLN A 47 -6.86 -6.35 8.33
CA GLN A 47 -8.14 -6.44 9.05
C GLN A 47 -9.33 -6.40 8.08
N LEU A 48 -9.32 -5.48 7.11
CA LEU A 48 -10.38 -5.32 6.12
C LEU A 48 -10.47 -6.49 5.13
N MET A 49 -9.36 -7.17 4.88
CA MET A 49 -9.27 -8.39 4.07
C MET A 49 -9.55 -9.67 4.88
N HIS A 50 -9.77 -9.56 6.19
CA HIS A 50 -10.00 -10.68 7.09
C HIS A 50 -8.89 -11.75 7.05
N ILE A 51 -7.64 -11.32 6.93
CA ILE A 51 -6.49 -12.24 6.86
C ILE A 51 -6.22 -12.78 8.27
N PRO A 52 -6.25 -14.12 8.47
CA PRO A 52 -5.86 -14.73 9.73
C PRO A 52 -4.39 -14.44 10.06
N SER A 53 -4.06 -14.28 11.34
CA SER A 53 -2.70 -13.92 11.78
C SER A 53 -1.63 -14.92 11.30
N GLU A 54 -1.97 -16.20 11.20
CA GLU A 54 -1.11 -17.28 10.69
C GLU A 54 -0.79 -17.17 9.19
N LYS A 55 -1.59 -16.43 8.43
CA LYS A 55 -1.35 -16.16 7.01
C LYS A 55 -0.57 -14.87 6.77
N LYS A 56 -0.47 -14.00 7.78
CA LYS A 56 0.40 -12.81 7.72
C LYS A 56 1.85 -13.28 7.72
N ASN A 57 2.60 -12.89 6.71
CA ASN A 57 4.00 -13.27 6.55
C ASN A 57 4.80 -12.14 5.92
N ASP A 58 6.13 -12.26 5.99
CA ASP A 58 7.06 -11.26 5.46
C ASP A 58 6.86 -11.04 3.96
N TYR A 59 6.49 -12.08 3.21
CA TYR A 59 6.29 -11.98 1.76
C TYR A 59 5.11 -11.06 1.37
N LEU A 60 4.03 -11.04 2.15
CA LEU A 60 2.93 -10.08 1.97
C LEU A 60 3.40 -8.64 2.25
N ALA A 61 4.17 -8.44 3.31
CA ALA A 61 4.70 -7.13 3.69
C ALA A 61 5.72 -6.62 2.67
N GLU A 62 6.63 -7.46 2.20
CA GLU A 62 7.59 -7.16 1.14
C GLU A 62 6.89 -6.83 -0.19
N THR A 63 5.86 -7.59 -0.54
CA THR A 63 5.03 -7.30 -1.73
C THR A 63 4.42 -5.91 -1.62
N TYR A 64 3.85 -5.55 -0.46
CA TYR A 64 3.26 -4.23 -0.23
C TYR A 64 4.30 -3.11 -0.32
N ALA A 65 5.46 -3.29 0.31
CA ALA A 65 6.57 -2.34 0.27
C ALA A 65 7.16 -2.13 -1.14
N ALA A 66 7.15 -3.16 -1.99
CA ALA A 66 7.54 -3.02 -3.39
C ALA A 66 6.61 -2.05 -4.14
N PHE A 67 5.29 -2.13 -3.94
CA PHE A 67 4.35 -1.17 -4.51
C PHE A 67 4.57 0.26 -4.00
N MET A 68 4.92 0.43 -2.72
CA MET A 68 5.29 1.74 -2.16
C MET A 68 6.50 2.34 -2.88
N SER A 69 7.52 1.51 -3.15
CA SER A 69 8.73 1.96 -3.86
C SER A 69 8.41 2.41 -5.29
N MET A 70 7.57 1.64 -5.99
CA MET A 70 7.09 1.95 -7.35
C MET A 70 6.30 3.26 -7.43
N ALA A 71 5.69 3.73 -6.34
CA ALA A 71 4.94 4.99 -6.34
C ALA A 71 5.80 6.20 -6.73
N THR A 72 7.12 6.12 -6.57
CA THR A 72 8.06 7.17 -6.96
C THR A 72 8.24 7.30 -8.48
N ASP A 73 7.87 6.28 -9.25
CA ASP A 73 7.94 6.28 -10.72
C ASP A 73 6.69 6.90 -11.38
N TYR A 74 5.67 7.25 -10.60
CA TYR A 74 4.42 7.85 -11.08
C TYR A 74 4.41 9.37 -10.93
N ASP A 75 3.64 10.06 -11.77
CA ASP A 75 3.43 11.51 -11.65
C ASP A 75 2.82 11.89 -10.30
N ILE A 76 3.29 13.00 -9.71
CA ILE A 76 2.70 13.56 -8.49
C ILE A 76 1.44 14.36 -8.87
N THR A 77 0.30 14.02 -8.28
CA THR A 77 -0.96 14.79 -8.45
C THR A 77 -1.61 15.14 -7.11
N PRO A 78 -2.42 16.22 -7.03
CA PRO A 78 -2.99 16.70 -5.77
C PRO A 78 -3.79 15.62 -5.01
N LEU A 79 -4.51 14.77 -5.73
CA LEU A 79 -5.33 13.70 -5.18
C LEU A 79 -4.72 12.30 -5.34
N GLY A 80 -3.51 12.19 -5.91
CA GLY A 80 -2.84 10.91 -6.16
C GLY A 80 -3.54 10.05 -7.22
N GLU A 81 -4.32 10.66 -8.13
CA GLU A 81 -5.11 9.96 -9.16
C GLU A 81 -4.26 9.08 -10.08
N SER A 82 -3.01 9.50 -10.34
CA SER A 82 -2.00 8.75 -11.09
C SER A 82 -1.66 7.40 -10.45
N LEU A 83 -1.77 7.29 -9.11
CA LEU A 83 -1.44 6.09 -8.33
C LEU A 83 -2.60 5.10 -8.27
N ARG A 84 -3.81 5.47 -8.70
CA ARG A 84 -4.99 4.58 -8.61
C ARG A 84 -4.81 3.25 -9.35
N PRO A 85 -4.21 3.19 -10.55
CA PRO A 85 -3.88 1.92 -11.20
C PRO A 85 -2.88 1.07 -10.39
N LEU A 86 -1.90 1.69 -9.73
CA LEU A 86 -0.92 1.01 -8.89
C LEU A 86 -1.59 0.43 -7.63
N ALA A 87 -2.48 1.20 -7.00
CA ALA A 87 -3.25 0.76 -5.83
C ALA A 87 -4.13 -0.47 -6.15
N LYS A 88 -4.80 -0.48 -7.31
CA LYS A 88 -5.59 -1.64 -7.78
C LYS A 88 -4.71 -2.88 -7.99
N GLN A 89 -3.55 -2.72 -8.61
CA GLN A 89 -2.61 -3.82 -8.81
C GLN A 89 -2.12 -4.39 -7.49
N CYS A 90 -1.78 -3.52 -6.53
CA CYS A 90 -1.41 -3.91 -5.17
C CYS A 90 -2.52 -4.72 -4.50
N TYR A 91 -3.75 -4.23 -4.51
CA TYR A 91 -4.91 -4.95 -3.97
C TYR A 91 -5.07 -6.35 -4.58
N HIS A 92 -5.08 -6.44 -5.92
CA HIS A 92 -5.24 -7.73 -6.60
C HIS A 92 -4.09 -8.68 -6.32
N ARG A 93 -2.86 -8.16 -6.20
CA ARG A 93 -1.69 -8.97 -5.86
C ARG A 93 -1.78 -9.51 -4.44
N LEU A 94 -2.12 -8.67 -3.45
CA LEU A 94 -2.32 -9.10 -2.08
C LEU A 94 -3.41 -10.18 -2.00
N LYS A 95 -4.57 -9.93 -2.63
CA LYS A 95 -5.68 -10.87 -2.67
C LYS A 95 -5.26 -12.23 -3.24
N TYR A 96 -4.56 -12.24 -4.37
CA TYR A 96 -4.04 -13.46 -4.98
C TYR A 96 -3.11 -14.24 -4.03
N LEU A 97 -2.20 -13.55 -3.34
CA LEU A 97 -1.28 -14.19 -2.40
C LEU A 97 -2.00 -14.78 -1.19
N ILE A 98 -3.03 -14.11 -0.69
CA ILE A 98 -3.86 -14.58 0.44
C ILE A 98 -4.67 -15.82 0.06
N GLU A 99 -5.08 -15.94 -1.22
CA GLU A 99 -5.83 -17.09 -1.73
C GLU A 99 -4.93 -18.31 -2.01
N LEU A 100 -3.62 -18.11 -2.20
CA LEU A 100 -2.64 -19.19 -2.40
C LEU A 100 -2.12 -19.82 -1.09
N VAL A 101 -2.12 -19.06 0.00
CA VAL A 101 -1.68 -19.48 1.35
C VAL A 101 -2.90 -19.98 2.12
#